data_AF-A0A9D6XVB3-F1
#
_entry.id   AF-A0A9D6XVB3-F1
#
_cell.length_a   1.000
_cell.length_b   1.000
_cell.length_c   1.000
_cell.angle_alpha   90.00
_cell.angle_beta   90.00
_cell.angle_gamma   90.00
#
_symmetry.space_group_name_H-M   'P 1'
#
loop_
_entity.id
_entity.type
_entity.pdbx_description
1 polymer ?
#
loop_
_entity_poly.entity_id
_entity_poly.type
_entity_poly.pdbx_seq_one_letter_code
_entity_poly.pdbx_strand_id
1 'polypeptide(L)'
;ALIGFLAGEAGLAFYSVSATLQHVKAGRLRALATTGEKRSPSLPDLPTVAEAGVPGFEAGSWAGVLTPAGTSKSIIAKLHGELTRILQLAEVKERLAAIDFEPVGNTPEEFGTIIKNEVVKWAKVVKESGAKVD
;
A
#
# COMPACT_ATOMS: atom_id res chain seq x y z
N ALA A 1 -16.54 4.19 9.05
CA ALA A 1 -15.87 5.13 8.13
C ALA A 1 -16.45 5.05 6.72
N LEU A 2 -16.23 3.98 5.95
CA LEU A 2 -16.66 3.93 4.53
C LEU A 2 -18.17 4.07 4.34
N ILE A 3 -18.98 3.45 5.20
CA ILE A 3 -20.45 3.60 5.16
C ILE A 3 -20.87 5.07 5.33
N GLY A 4 -20.31 5.76 6.31
CA GLY A 4 -20.57 7.19 6.54
C GLY A 4 -20.14 8.06 5.36
N PHE A 5 -18.98 7.76 4.76
CA PHE A 5 -18.54 8.45 3.54
C PHE A 5 -19.51 8.23 2.36
N LEU A 6 -19.98 6.99 2.16
CA LEU A 6 -21.00 6.68 1.16
C LEU A 6 -22.35 7.35 1.46
N ALA A 7 -22.66 7.61 2.73
CA ALA A 7 -23.84 8.35 3.16
C ALA A 7 -23.67 9.89 3.04
N GLY A 8 -22.49 10.37 2.65
CA GLY A 8 -22.21 11.80 2.47
C GLY A 8 -21.77 12.52 3.75
N GLU A 9 -21.42 11.81 4.82
CA GLU A 9 -20.94 12.43 6.08
C GLU A 9 -19.58 13.15 5.92
N ALA A 10 -18.84 12.84 4.86
CA ALA A 10 -17.62 13.54 4.48
C ALA A 10 -17.57 13.77 2.96
N GLY A 11 -17.01 14.91 2.54
CA GLY A 11 -16.87 15.26 1.12
C GLY A 11 -15.60 14.70 0.45
N LEU A 12 -14.62 14.29 1.25
CA LEU A 12 -13.35 13.72 0.78
C LEU A 12 -12.83 12.71 1.80
N ALA A 13 -12.20 11.65 1.31
CA ALA A 13 -11.52 10.68 2.15
C ALA A 13 -10.37 10.00 1.41
N PHE A 14 -9.37 9.56 2.16
CA PHE A 14 -8.33 8.65 1.68
C PHE A 14 -8.73 7.22 2.06
N TYR A 15 -8.75 6.32 1.09
CA TYR A 15 -9.07 4.90 1.27
C TYR A 15 -8.13 4.04 0.44
N SER A 16 -7.96 2.78 0.83
CA SER A 16 -7.32 1.80 -0.03
C SER A 16 -8.15 1.58 -1.30
N VAL A 17 -7.46 1.33 -2.41
CA VAL A 17 -8.11 1.01 -3.70
C VAL A 17 -8.99 -0.23 -3.53
N SER A 18 -8.49 -1.27 -2.86
CA SER A 18 -9.25 -2.50 -2.57
C SER A 18 -10.61 -2.28 -1.92
N ALA A 19 -10.70 -1.34 -0.96
CA ALA A 19 -11.94 -1.08 -0.23
C ALA A 19 -12.96 -0.29 -1.06
N THR A 20 -12.51 0.48 -2.05
CA THR A 20 -13.35 1.45 -2.77
C THR A 20 -13.57 1.12 -4.24
N LEU A 21 -12.78 0.22 -4.83
CA LEU A 21 -12.78 -0.07 -6.27
C LEU A 21 -14.18 -0.41 -6.81
N GLN A 22 -14.95 -1.24 -6.10
CA GLN A 22 -16.30 -1.60 -6.53
C GLN A 22 -17.29 -0.42 -6.43
N HIS A 23 -17.10 0.48 -5.46
CA HIS A 23 -17.91 1.68 -5.34
C HIS A 23 -17.58 2.72 -6.41
N VAL A 24 -16.31 2.82 -6.81
CA VAL A 24 -15.85 3.66 -7.93
C VAL A 24 -16.40 3.12 -9.25
N LYS A 25 -16.26 1.81 -9.51
CA LYS A 25 -16.80 1.16 -10.72
C LYS A 25 -18.32 1.28 -10.83
N ALA A 26 -19.03 1.24 -9.70
CA ALA A 26 -20.48 1.43 -9.65
C ALA A 26 -20.93 2.91 -9.72
N GLY A 27 -20.01 3.87 -9.86
CA GLY A 27 -20.32 5.30 -9.92
C GLY A 27 -20.79 5.92 -8.59
N ARG A 28 -20.72 5.17 -7.48
CA ARG A 28 -21.11 5.66 -6.15
C ARG A 28 -20.06 6.55 -5.51
N LEU A 29 -18.79 6.37 -5.89
CA LEU A 29 -17.68 7.22 -5.49
C LEU A 29 -16.95 7.71 -6.73
N ARG A 30 -16.44 8.95 -6.67
CA ARG A 30 -15.53 9.49 -7.67
C ARG A 30 -14.11 9.44 -7.13
N ALA A 31 -13.27 8.60 -7.73
CA ALA A 31 -11.85 8.60 -7.44
C ALA A 31 -11.17 9.82 -8.09
N LEU A 32 -10.28 10.49 -7.37
CA LEU A 32 -9.62 11.72 -7.82
C LEU A 32 -8.16 11.50 -8.23
N ALA A 33 -7.40 10.75 -7.42
CA ALA A 33 -6.01 10.40 -7.66
C ALA A 33 -5.62 9.18 -6.82
N THR A 34 -4.54 8.50 -7.19
CA THR A 34 -3.89 7.46 -6.36
C THR A 34 -2.71 8.03 -5.58
N THR A 35 -2.41 7.47 -4.40
CA THR A 35 -1.33 7.97 -3.52
C THR A 35 0.03 7.31 -3.74
N GLY A 36 0.10 6.22 -4.52
CA GLY A 36 1.35 5.54 -4.85
C GLY A 36 2.26 6.36 -5.76
N GLU A 37 3.54 5.99 -5.80
CA GLU A 37 4.55 6.62 -6.64
C GLU A 37 4.20 6.54 -8.14
N LYS A 38 3.57 5.45 -8.54
CA LYS A 38 3.14 5.16 -9.92
C LYS A 38 1.64 4.93 -9.96
N ARG A 39 1.04 5.10 -11.15
CA ARG A 39 -0.37 4.81 -11.38
C ARG A 39 -0.66 3.35 -11.11
N SER A 40 -1.79 3.08 -10.46
CA SER A 40 -2.27 1.71 -10.23
C SER A 40 -2.67 1.09 -11.57
N PRO A 41 -2.22 -0.14 -11.90
CA PRO A 41 -2.69 -0.87 -13.07
C PRO A 41 -4.21 -1.12 -13.06
N SER A 42 -4.83 -1.15 -11.87
CA SER A 42 -6.28 -1.30 -11.73
C SER A 42 -7.06 -0.02 -12.02
N LEU A 43 -6.38 1.14 -12.01
CA LEU A 43 -6.93 2.48 -12.22
C LEU A 43 -5.98 3.32 -13.12
N PRO A 44 -5.67 2.88 -14.35
CA PRO A 44 -4.61 3.48 -15.17
C PRO A 44 -4.92 4.92 -15.63
N ASP A 45 -6.21 5.27 -15.70
CA ASP A 45 -6.67 6.59 -16.11
C ASP A 45 -6.56 7.63 -14.98
N LEU A 46 -6.44 7.20 -13.72
CA LEU A 46 -6.27 8.12 -12.60
C LEU A 46 -4.83 8.58 -12.49
N PRO A 47 -4.58 9.89 -12.29
CA PRO A 47 -3.27 10.37 -11.99
C PRO A 47 -2.84 9.95 -10.57
N THR A 48 -1.54 9.94 -10.32
CA THR A 48 -1.05 9.98 -8.94
C THR A 48 -1.24 11.38 -8.36
N VAL A 49 -1.22 11.52 -7.03
CA VAL A 49 -1.25 12.85 -6.39
C VAL A 49 -0.04 13.70 -6.82
N ALA A 50 1.11 13.07 -7.06
CA ALA A 50 2.29 13.74 -7.58
C ALA A 50 2.06 14.34 -8.98
N GLU A 51 1.43 13.56 -9.87
CA GLU A 51 1.04 14.02 -11.22
C GLU A 51 -0.07 15.08 -11.18
N ALA A 52 -0.95 15.03 -10.17
CA ALA A 52 -2.07 15.94 -10.00
C ALA A 52 -1.71 17.30 -9.39
N GLY A 53 -0.42 17.58 -9.17
CA GLY A 53 0.08 18.90 -8.78
C GLY A 53 0.77 18.98 -7.42
N VAL A 54 1.11 17.86 -6.78
CA VAL A 54 1.89 17.84 -5.52
C VAL A 54 3.20 17.05 -5.71
N PRO A 55 4.22 17.62 -6.38
CA PRO A 55 5.46 16.90 -6.68
C PRO A 55 6.12 16.30 -5.42
N GLY A 56 6.57 15.04 -5.54
CA GLY A 56 7.19 14.31 -4.44
C GLY A 56 6.20 13.68 -3.45
N PHE A 57 4.89 13.82 -3.66
CA PHE A 57 3.90 13.10 -2.86
C PHE A 57 3.97 11.59 -3.15
N GLU A 58 4.19 10.80 -2.11
CA GLU A 58 4.14 9.34 -2.15
C GLU A 58 3.65 8.83 -0.78
N ALA A 59 2.56 8.08 -0.80
CA ALA A 59 1.97 7.42 0.36
C ALA A 59 1.31 6.10 -0.08
N GLY A 60 2.09 5.25 -0.73
CA GLY A 60 1.72 3.88 -1.04
C GLY A 60 1.66 3.02 0.22
N SER A 61 0.72 2.08 0.24
CA SER A 61 0.65 1.06 1.29
C SER A 61 1.38 -0.20 0.84
N TRP A 62 2.05 -0.87 1.78
CA TRP A 62 2.71 -2.15 1.55
C TRP A 62 2.36 -3.13 2.67
N ALA A 63 2.50 -4.41 2.38
CA ALA A 63 2.38 -5.49 3.36
C ALA A 63 3.60 -6.41 3.25
N GLY A 64 4.03 -6.96 4.38
CA GLY A 64 5.12 -7.92 4.40
C GLY A 64 5.13 -8.75 5.68
N VAL A 65 6.07 -9.68 5.76
CA VAL A 65 6.18 -10.64 6.86
C VAL A 65 7.40 -10.30 7.72
N LEU A 66 7.20 -10.24 9.03
CA LEU A 66 8.26 -10.04 10.01
C LEU A 66 8.43 -11.30 10.86
N THR A 67 9.67 -11.56 11.27
CA THR A 67 10.00 -12.60 12.24
C THR A 67 10.47 -11.97 13.55
N PRO A 68 10.44 -12.69 14.69
CA PRO A 68 11.04 -12.21 15.93
C PRO A 68 12.51 -11.82 15.76
N ALA A 69 12.95 -10.81 16.52
CA ALA A 69 14.36 -10.42 16.56
C ALA A 69 15.23 -11.60 17.02
N GLY A 70 16.39 -11.78 16.38
CA GLY A 70 17.29 -12.91 16.66
C GLY A 70 16.95 -14.22 15.94
N THR A 71 15.90 -14.26 15.10
CA THR A 71 15.64 -15.41 14.22
C THR A 71 16.87 -15.69 13.35
N SER A 72 17.30 -16.96 13.31
CA SER A 72 18.51 -17.35 12.58
C SER A 72 18.40 -17.09 11.06
N LYS A 73 19.52 -16.74 10.43
CA LYS A 73 19.57 -16.47 8.99
C LYS A 73 19.10 -17.64 8.13
N SER A 74 19.35 -18.88 8.56
CA SER A 74 18.90 -20.09 7.84
C SER A 74 17.38 -20.22 7.84
N ILE A 75 16.71 -19.89 8.94
CA ILE A 75 15.24 -19.87 9.02
C ILE A 75 14.68 -18.74 8.15
N ILE A 76 15.27 -17.55 8.20
CA ILE A 76 14.87 -16.41 7.37
C ILE A 76 14.99 -16.78 5.88
N ALA A 77 16.12 -17.36 5.47
CA ALA A 77 16.34 -17.78 4.09
C ALA A 77 15.30 -18.82 3.63
N LYS A 78 14.96 -19.80 4.49
CA LYS A 78 13.94 -20.79 4.17
C LYS A 78 12.55 -20.17 4.01
N LEU A 79 12.15 -19.27 4.93
CA LEU A 79 10.88 -18.57 4.85
C LEU A 79 10.80 -17.67 3.60
N HIS A 80 11.86 -16.92 3.32
CA HIS A 80 11.95 -16.07 2.14
C HIS A 80 11.82 -16.89 0.84
N GLY A 81 12.51 -18.03 0.76
CA GLY A 81 12.41 -18.93 -0.40
C GLY A 81 10.99 -19.42 -0.65
N GLU A 82 10.29 -19.90 0.38
CA GLU A 82 8.91 -20.36 0.24
C GLU A 82 7.93 -19.22 -0.07
N LEU A 83 8.06 -18.08 0.61
CA LEU A 83 7.20 -16.91 0.36
C LEU A 83 7.37 -16.41 -1.07
N THR A 84 8.61 -16.28 -1.56
CA THR A 84 8.88 -15.86 -2.93
C THR A 84 8.31 -16.86 -3.93
N ARG A 85 8.45 -18.17 -3.69
CA ARG A 85 7.84 -19.21 -4.52
C ARG A 85 6.31 -19.09 -4.56
N ILE A 86 5.67 -18.88 -3.41
CA ILE A 86 4.22 -18.73 -3.29
C ILE A 86 3.72 -17.49 -4.04
N LEU A 87 4.43 -16.37 -3.93
CA LEU A 87 4.10 -15.13 -4.65
C LEU A 87 4.17 -15.29 -6.19
N GLN A 88 4.86 -16.32 -6.68
CA GLN A 88 4.90 -16.63 -8.11
C GLN A 88 3.72 -17.48 -8.60
N LEU A 89 2.92 -18.07 -7.71
CA LEU A 89 1.76 -18.89 -8.08
C LEU A 89 0.67 -18.04 -8.74
N ALA A 90 0.10 -18.51 -9.85
CA ALA A 90 -0.92 -17.78 -10.61
C ALA A 90 -2.14 -17.38 -9.74
N GLU A 91 -2.68 -18.32 -8.98
CA GLU A 91 -3.82 -18.06 -8.06
C GLU A 91 -3.49 -16.96 -7.03
N VAL A 92 -2.24 -16.91 -6.54
CA VAL A 92 -1.81 -15.89 -5.57
C VAL A 92 -1.70 -14.54 -6.25
N LYS A 93 -1.10 -14.47 -7.44
CA LYS A 93 -1.02 -13.23 -8.23
C LYS A 93 -2.42 -12.69 -8.55
N GLU A 94 -3.34 -13.55 -8.98
CA GLU A 94 -4.72 -13.18 -9.28
C GLU A 94 -5.45 -12.62 -8.05
N ARG A 95 -5.32 -13.29 -6.90
CA ARG A 95 -5.94 -12.83 -5.65
C ARG A 95 -5.37 -11.50 -5.16
N LEU A 96 -4.05 -11.31 -5.27
CA LEU A 96 -3.40 -10.05 -4.91
C LEU A 96 -3.82 -8.91 -5.86
N ALA A 97 -3.84 -9.17 -7.17
CA ALA A 97 -4.30 -8.20 -8.17
C ALA A 97 -5.78 -7.81 -7.95
N ALA A 98 -6.63 -8.74 -7.53
CA ALA A 98 -8.04 -8.46 -7.22
C ALA A 98 -8.23 -7.44 -6.08
N ILE A 99 -7.23 -7.29 -5.21
CA ILE A 99 -7.18 -6.29 -4.12
C ILE A 99 -6.14 -5.19 -4.37
N ASP A 100 -5.69 -5.02 -5.61
CA ASP A 100 -4.70 -4.00 -6.02
C ASP A 100 -3.35 -4.10 -5.29
N PHE A 101 -2.90 -5.32 -4.98
CA PHE A 101 -1.56 -5.60 -4.47
C PHE A 101 -0.68 -6.20 -5.57
N GLU A 102 0.54 -5.68 -5.69
CA GLU A 102 1.58 -6.23 -6.57
C GLU A 102 2.55 -7.10 -5.76
N PRO A 103 2.80 -8.36 -6.17
CA PRO A 103 3.83 -9.18 -5.55
C PRO A 103 5.23 -8.63 -5.83
N VAL A 104 6.00 -8.31 -4.78
CA VAL A 104 7.38 -7.78 -4.91
C VAL A 104 8.43 -8.90 -4.74
N GLY A 105 8.38 -9.64 -3.62
CA GLY A 105 9.30 -10.76 -3.36
C GLY A 105 10.78 -10.36 -3.23
N ASN A 106 11.06 -9.14 -2.77
CA ASN A 106 12.42 -8.64 -2.55
C ASN A 106 13.17 -9.42 -1.45
N THR A 107 14.46 -9.16 -1.31
CA THR A 107 15.30 -9.80 -0.29
C THR A 107 14.94 -9.30 1.13
N PRO A 108 15.23 -10.09 2.18
CA PRO A 108 15.06 -9.65 3.56
C PRO A 108 15.82 -8.35 3.88
N GLU A 109 17.01 -8.16 3.30
CA GLU A 109 17.84 -6.98 3.48
C GLU A 109 17.22 -5.73 2.82
N GLU A 110 16.70 -5.86 1.60
CA GLU A 110 15.98 -4.79 0.91
C GLU A 110 14.70 -4.43 1.68
N PHE A 111 13.94 -5.42 2.16
CA PHE A 111 12.74 -5.16 2.94
C PHE A 111 13.06 -4.47 4.28
N GLY A 112 14.15 -4.88 4.94
CA GLY A 112 14.66 -4.18 6.12
C GLY A 112 15.06 -2.73 5.84
N THR A 113 15.51 -2.42 4.63
CA THR A 113 15.83 -1.04 4.19
C THR A 113 14.56 -0.22 3.95
N ILE A 114 13.54 -0.82 3.32
CA ILE A 114 12.21 -0.18 3.14
C ILE A 114 11.63 0.21 4.51
N ILE A 115 11.61 -0.70 5.48
CA ILE A 115 11.06 -0.42 6.82
C ILE A 115 11.80 0.75 7.48
N LYS A 116 13.14 0.78 7.41
CA LYS A 116 13.94 1.89 7.98
C LYS A 116 13.58 3.22 7.33
N ASN A 117 13.45 3.25 6.01
CA ASN A 117 13.12 4.47 5.27
C ASN A 117 11.69 4.93 5.58
N GLU A 118 10.73 4.01 5.68
CA GLU A 118 9.35 4.31 6.07
C GLU A 118 9.25 4.88 7.47
N VAL A 119 9.99 4.33 8.44
CA VAL A 119 10.06 4.88 9.80
C VAL A 119 10.57 6.32 9.78
N VAL A 120 11.64 6.61 9.03
CA VAL A 120 12.17 7.98 8.90
C VAL A 120 11.16 8.91 8.23
N LYS A 121 10.53 8.47 7.14
CA LYS A 121 9.52 9.24 6.39
C LYS A 121 8.34 9.60 7.28
N TRP A 122 7.71 8.61 7.91
CA TRP A 122 6.51 8.81 8.70
C TRP A 122 6.77 9.53 10.02
N ALA A 123 7.93 9.31 10.67
CA ALA A 123 8.30 10.08 11.85
C ALA A 123 8.38 11.59 11.55
N LYS A 124 8.95 11.95 10.40
CA LYS A 124 8.97 13.35 9.93
C LYS A 124 7.56 13.88 9.69
N VAL A 125 6.72 13.14 8.96
CA VAL A 125 5.32 13.55 8.66
C VAL A 125 4.50 13.75 9.94
N VAL A 126 4.59 12.83 10.90
CA VAL A 126 3.88 12.94 12.18
C VAL A 126 4.34 14.18 12.95
N LYS A 127 5.66 14.41 13.01
CA LYS A 127 6.24 15.60 13.67
C LYS A 127 5.79 16.90 13.01
N GLU A 128 5.80 16.98 11.68
CA GLU A 128 5.45 18.18 10.93
C GLU A 128 3.94 18.47 10.95
N SER A 129 3.11 17.43 10.91
CA SER A 129 1.65 17.58 10.96
C SER A 129 1.11 17.84 12.37
N GLY A 130 1.89 17.51 13.41
CA GLY A 130 1.43 17.56 14.80
C GLY A 130 0.45 16.45 15.18
N ALA A 131 0.31 15.42 14.33
CA ALA A 131 -0.54 14.28 14.58
C ALA A 131 -0.08 13.54 15.86
N LYS A 132 -1.06 13.04 16.62
CA LYS A 132 -0.84 12.21 17.81
C LYS A 132 -1.76 11.01 17.75
N VAL A 133 -1.30 9.88 18.28
CA VAL A 133 -2.18 8.77 18.63
C VAL A 133 -2.77 9.12 19.98
N ASP A 134 -4.09 9.24 20.02
CA ASP A 134 -4.92 9.44 21.19
C ASP A 134 -4.92 8.26 22.16
#